data_AF-A0A9E3V8S5-F1
#
_entry.id   AF-A0A9E3V8S5-F1
#
_cell.length_a   1.000
_cell.length_b   1.000
_cell.length_c   1.000
_cell.angle_alpha   90.00
_cell.angle_beta   90.00
_cell.angle_gamma   90.00
#
_symmetry.space_group_name_H-M   'P 1'
#
loop_
_entity.id
_entity.type
_entity.pdbx_description
1 polymer ?
#
loop_
_entity_poly.entity_id
_entity_poly.type
_entity_poly.pdbx_seq_one_letter_code
_entity_poly.pdbx_strand_id
1 'polypeptide(L)'
;MRAPLLGLLCGLLLSFTGCGPEALEEPLGESALDLAAGQRKVALTPGADDHAELVKLLPVARSEAAASRHVALQLTPAQLPHLAPGDRLTVAAEVQVTTRCDVGQVAPGCDYDPHVKAQLILTGDPNGKDASGPGAKVLATQSTQCSKAEHHCMFVFRPGQTSTGLDRLPCMANDSCRVNLVLWAWHPDARSDGQDEVLVGGNDHDFLQNHKVEGDVSRLMAVRERGVRAQDRDVRETSGSGTMSVNTTARAEVVYSQRLTSSGLEPGEQFLIEAEVQTDVGGRVRFSTELMLAPGPEDADGRAVDEVTPKHLGEQNGFNCTSRCTTHKVAVFRVDRPLSGSWFVNVVAKSEVPGGGSTSVRVNKAEGFVRTTRWGAQLAK
;
A
#
# COMPACT_ATOMS: atom_id res chain seq x y z
N MET A 1 66.85 -27.70 -41.14
CA MET A 1 66.44 -28.89 -41.93
C MET A 1 65.21 -28.51 -42.74
N ARG A 2 65.26 -28.76 -44.06
CA ARG A 2 64.19 -28.93 -45.05
C ARG A 2 62.92 -28.05 -44.97
N ALA A 3 62.94 -27.02 -45.82
CA ALA A 3 62.04 -26.69 -46.95
C ALA A 3 60.52 -27.03 -46.96
N PRO A 4 59.72 -26.23 -47.71
CA PRO A 4 58.24 -26.20 -47.74
C PRO A 4 57.60 -26.88 -48.99
N LEU A 5 56.28 -27.02 -49.02
CA LEU A 5 55.42 -27.28 -50.21
C LEU A 5 54.00 -26.72 -49.89
N LEU A 6 53.30 -25.85 -50.63
CA LEU A 6 53.04 -25.60 -52.07
C LEU A 6 51.99 -26.52 -52.72
N GLY A 7 50.90 -25.91 -53.18
CA GLY A 7 49.94 -26.42 -54.18
C GLY A 7 48.53 -26.73 -53.63
N LEU A 8 47.42 -26.53 -54.35
CA LEU A 8 47.17 -25.99 -55.69
C LEU A 8 45.63 -25.80 -55.83
N LEU A 9 45.23 -24.97 -56.79
CA LEU A 9 43.85 -24.67 -57.21
C LEU A 9 43.03 -25.92 -57.61
N CYS A 10 41.70 -25.83 -57.49
CA CYS A 10 40.80 -26.17 -58.61
C CYS A 10 39.40 -25.54 -58.42
N GLY A 11 38.92 -24.86 -59.46
CA GLY A 11 37.55 -24.34 -59.51
C GLY A 11 36.58 -25.39 -60.05
N LEU A 12 35.30 -25.21 -59.74
CA LEU A 12 34.21 -25.80 -60.51
C LEU A 12 33.03 -24.84 -60.55
N LEU A 13 32.76 -24.35 -61.77
CA LEU A 13 31.51 -23.71 -62.17
C LEU A 13 30.47 -24.80 -62.42
N LEU A 14 29.30 -24.68 -61.80
CA LEU A 14 28.07 -25.31 -62.25
C LEU A 14 26.92 -24.32 -62.06
N SER A 15 26.50 -23.73 -63.18
CA SER A 15 25.20 -23.08 -63.34
C SER A 15 24.15 -24.15 -63.60
N PHE A 16 22.91 -24.00 -63.09
CA PHE A 16 21.64 -24.14 -63.85
C PHE A 16 20.42 -23.85 -62.95
N THR A 17 19.76 -22.73 -63.27
CA THR A 17 18.30 -22.52 -63.42
C THR A 17 17.29 -23.16 -62.43
N GLY A 18 16.64 -22.29 -61.64
CA GLY A 18 15.22 -21.96 -61.79
C GLY A 18 14.17 -22.75 -61.00
N CYS A 19 13.56 -22.10 -60.00
CA CYS A 19 12.10 -22.14 -59.73
C CYS A 19 11.71 -21.14 -58.61
N GLY A 20 10.78 -20.22 -58.92
CA GLY A 20 9.78 -19.65 -58.02
C GLY A 20 10.20 -18.73 -56.86
N PRO A 21 9.70 -17.47 -56.78
CA PRO A 21 9.67 -16.75 -55.51
C PRO A 21 8.55 -17.34 -54.64
N GLU A 22 8.89 -18.19 -53.67
CA GLU A 22 8.00 -18.38 -52.53
C GLU A 22 7.99 -17.06 -51.76
N ALA A 23 6.88 -16.34 -51.91
CA ALA A 23 6.52 -15.25 -51.01
C ALA A 23 6.35 -15.87 -49.62
N LEU A 24 7.39 -15.74 -48.80
CA LEU A 24 7.25 -15.84 -47.36
C LEU A 24 6.36 -14.66 -46.94
N GLU A 25 5.06 -14.92 -46.84
CA GLU A 25 4.16 -14.11 -46.05
C GLU A 25 4.69 -14.15 -44.61
N GLU A 26 5.52 -13.18 -44.26
CA GLU A 26 5.76 -12.86 -42.86
C GLU A 26 4.39 -12.59 -42.24
N PRO A 27 3.98 -13.32 -41.19
CA PRO A 27 2.76 -13.00 -40.50
C PRO A 27 2.94 -11.58 -39.98
N LEU A 28 2.12 -10.65 -40.51
CA LEU A 28 2.00 -9.30 -39.98
C LEU A 28 1.76 -9.47 -38.48
N GLY A 29 2.81 -9.18 -37.70
CA GLY A 29 2.79 -9.30 -36.26
C GLY A 29 1.53 -8.61 -35.74
N GLU A 30 0.80 -9.31 -34.87
CA GLU A 30 -0.31 -8.74 -34.12
C GLU A 30 0.06 -7.34 -33.69
N SER A 31 -0.70 -6.36 -34.18
CA SER A 31 -0.46 -4.95 -33.86
C SER A 31 -0.38 -4.80 -32.35
N ALA A 32 0.52 -3.96 -31.83
CA ALA A 32 0.54 -3.61 -30.41
C ALA A 32 -0.83 -3.09 -29.89
N LEU A 33 -1.73 -2.68 -30.81
CA LEU A 33 -3.13 -2.34 -30.53
C LEU A 33 -4.01 -3.58 -30.24
N ASP A 34 -3.75 -4.74 -30.86
CA ASP A 34 -4.47 -5.99 -30.58
C ASP A 34 -3.98 -6.67 -29.29
N LEU A 35 -2.68 -6.57 -28.96
CA LEU A 35 -2.17 -6.96 -27.64
C LEU A 35 -2.72 -6.07 -26.51
N ALA A 36 -3.06 -4.81 -26.80
CA ALA A 36 -3.74 -3.92 -25.86
C ALA A 36 -5.23 -4.25 -25.69
N ALA A 37 -5.87 -4.88 -26.68
CA ALA A 37 -7.28 -5.26 -26.64
C ALA A 37 -7.55 -6.50 -25.75
N GLY A 38 -6.53 -7.33 -25.52
CA GLY A 38 -6.58 -8.50 -24.63
C GLY A 38 -6.09 -8.26 -23.20
N GLN A 39 -5.74 -7.02 -22.82
CA GLN A 39 -5.28 -6.71 -21.47
C GLN A 39 -6.43 -6.21 -20.58
N ARG A 40 -6.51 -6.81 -19.37
CA ARG A 40 -7.44 -6.42 -18.30
C ARG A 40 -7.51 -4.90 -18.16
N LYS A 41 -8.74 -4.36 -18.19
CA LYS A 41 -9.01 -2.93 -18.01
C LYS A 41 -8.69 -2.47 -16.58
N VAL A 42 -8.87 -3.34 -15.61
CA VAL A 42 -8.54 -3.07 -14.20
C VAL A 42 -7.61 -4.16 -13.71
N ALA A 43 -6.51 -3.75 -13.08
CA ALA A 43 -5.59 -4.66 -12.42
C ALA A 43 -5.19 -4.10 -11.06
N LEU A 44 -5.31 -4.94 -10.04
CA LEU A 44 -5.01 -4.63 -8.65
C LEU A 44 -3.77 -5.42 -8.21
N THR A 45 -2.92 -4.78 -7.41
CA THR A 45 -1.87 -5.45 -6.66
C THR A 45 -2.04 -5.16 -5.17
N PRO A 46 -2.15 -6.19 -4.32
CA PRO A 46 -2.29 -5.99 -2.88
C PRO A 46 -0.96 -5.72 -2.18
N GLY A 47 0.16 -5.91 -2.88
CA GLY A 47 1.49 -5.89 -2.28
C GLY A 47 1.81 -7.15 -1.49
N ALA A 48 2.80 -7.06 -0.61
CA ALA A 48 3.06 -8.10 0.39
C ALA A 48 1.94 -8.07 1.44
N ASP A 49 1.49 -9.26 1.84
CA ASP A 49 0.40 -9.47 2.79
C ASP A 49 0.89 -9.84 4.21
N ASP A 50 2.21 -9.89 4.42
CA ASP A 50 2.87 -10.06 5.71
C ASP A 50 4.25 -9.36 5.67
N HIS A 51 4.64 -8.72 6.77
CA HIS A 51 5.95 -8.11 6.99
C HIS A 51 6.44 -7.23 5.81
N ALA A 52 5.57 -6.35 5.31
CA ALA A 52 5.86 -5.52 4.15
C ALA A 52 6.97 -4.48 4.38
N GLU A 53 7.30 -4.17 5.64
CA GLU A 53 8.30 -3.16 6.02
C GLU A 53 9.73 -3.57 5.64
N LEU A 54 10.39 -2.76 4.81
CA LEU A 54 11.78 -2.97 4.38
C LEU A 54 12.82 -2.42 5.37
N VAL A 55 12.39 -1.51 6.25
CA VAL A 55 13.22 -0.94 7.32
C VAL A 55 12.41 -0.93 8.61
N LYS A 56 13.09 -1.10 9.75
CA LYS A 56 12.47 -1.05 11.08
C LYS A 56 12.78 0.22 11.85
N LEU A 57 13.87 0.89 11.49
CA LEU A 57 14.42 2.05 12.18
C LEU A 57 14.65 3.16 11.17
N LEU A 58 14.27 4.36 11.55
CA LEU A 58 14.42 5.56 10.75
C LEU A 58 15.20 6.60 11.57
N PRO A 59 16.46 6.90 11.20
CA PRO A 59 17.25 7.90 11.89
C PRO A 59 16.60 9.28 11.89
N VAL A 60 16.68 9.98 13.02
CA VAL A 60 16.22 11.37 13.18
C VAL A 60 17.40 12.31 12.99
N ALA A 61 17.38 13.09 11.92
CA ALA A 61 18.40 14.11 11.68
C ALA A 61 18.08 15.44 12.36
N ARG A 62 19.07 16.35 12.44
CA ARG A 62 18.87 17.71 12.99
C ARG A 62 18.00 18.64 12.13
N SER A 63 17.85 18.33 10.85
CA SER A 63 17.05 19.14 9.93
C SER A 63 16.51 18.27 8.82
N GLU A 64 15.43 18.72 8.17
CA GLU A 64 14.85 17.99 7.05
C GLU A 64 15.87 17.77 5.92
N ALA A 65 16.68 18.80 5.61
CA ALA A 65 17.67 18.72 4.55
C ALA A 65 18.78 17.68 4.83
N ALA A 66 19.08 17.44 6.10
CA ALA A 66 20.05 16.43 6.53
C ALA A 66 19.42 15.04 6.75
N ALA A 67 18.09 14.93 6.68
CA ALA A 67 17.40 13.68 6.94
C ALA A 67 17.63 12.67 5.80
N SER A 68 18.17 11.50 6.16
CA SER A 68 18.30 10.39 5.22
C SER A 68 16.92 9.85 4.84
N ARG A 69 16.68 9.68 3.54
CA ARG A 69 15.47 9.06 3.01
C ARG A 69 15.61 7.56 2.90
N HIS A 70 14.58 6.82 3.31
CA HIS A 70 14.56 5.36 3.31
C HIS A 70 13.30 4.85 2.62
N VAL A 71 13.46 3.85 1.75
CA VAL A 71 12.30 3.15 1.15
C VAL A 71 11.76 2.20 2.21
N ALA A 72 10.59 2.51 2.76
CA ALA A 72 9.95 1.74 3.82
C ALA A 72 9.06 0.62 3.28
N LEU A 73 8.37 0.85 2.17
CA LEU A 73 7.57 -0.15 1.45
C LEU A 73 7.85 -0.06 -0.05
N GLN A 74 7.73 -1.17 -0.78
CA GLN A 74 7.90 -1.19 -2.23
C GLN A 74 6.94 -2.16 -2.91
N LEU A 75 6.37 -1.70 -4.03
CA LEU A 75 5.81 -2.58 -5.06
C LEU A 75 6.82 -2.70 -6.18
N THR A 76 7.39 -3.89 -6.34
CA THR A 76 8.36 -4.22 -7.39
C THR A 76 7.69 -4.27 -8.77
N PRO A 77 8.46 -4.25 -9.87
CA PRO A 77 7.90 -4.42 -11.21
C PRO A 77 7.11 -5.72 -11.38
N ALA A 78 7.55 -6.80 -10.73
CA ALA A 78 6.86 -8.10 -10.78
C ALA A 78 5.50 -8.08 -10.04
N GLN A 79 5.32 -7.19 -9.07
CA GLN A 79 4.06 -7.02 -8.34
C GLN A 79 3.13 -6.03 -9.03
N LEU A 80 3.66 -4.99 -9.66
CA LEU A 80 2.83 -4.00 -10.35
C LEU A 80 2.25 -4.58 -11.63
N PRO A 81 1.00 -4.21 -11.97
CA PRO A 81 0.50 -4.47 -13.31
C PRO A 81 1.29 -3.63 -14.33
N HIS A 82 1.48 -4.19 -15.53
CA HIS A 82 2.12 -3.46 -16.63
C HIS A 82 1.48 -2.09 -16.85
N LEU A 83 2.28 -1.03 -16.70
CA LEU A 83 1.85 0.36 -16.82
C LEU A 83 2.11 0.89 -18.22
N ALA A 84 1.15 1.65 -18.76
CA ALA A 84 1.25 2.30 -20.05
C ALA A 84 0.82 3.77 -19.97
N PRO A 85 1.27 4.63 -20.90
CA PRO A 85 0.72 5.99 -21.02
C PRO A 85 -0.80 5.96 -21.18
N GLY A 86 -1.49 6.86 -20.48
CA GLY A 86 -2.96 6.93 -20.45
C GLY A 86 -3.62 6.05 -19.38
N ASP A 87 -2.85 5.19 -18.70
CA ASP A 87 -3.36 4.51 -17.50
C ASP A 87 -3.63 5.51 -16.39
N ARG A 88 -4.63 5.19 -15.56
CA ARG A 88 -4.82 5.81 -14.26
C ARG A 88 -4.29 4.87 -13.19
N LEU A 89 -3.33 5.35 -12.42
CA LEU A 89 -2.76 4.63 -11.28
C LEU A 89 -3.29 5.24 -10.00
N THR A 90 -3.81 4.40 -9.11
CA THR A 90 -4.17 4.76 -7.75
C THR A 90 -3.34 3.92 -6.81
N VAL A 91 -2.62 4.55 -5.89
CA VAL A 91 -1.79 3.85 -4.90
C VAL A 91 -2.39 4.07 -3.52
N ALA A 92 -2.68 3.00 -2.80
CA ALA A 92 -3.16 3.09 -1.43
C ALA A 92 -2.05 2.58 -0.51
N ALA A 93 -1.82 3.26 0.60
CA ALA A 93 -0.84 2.80 1.57
C ALA A 93 -1.23 3.15 2.99
N GLU A 94 -0.84 2.29 3.91
CA GLU A 94 -0.81 2.58 5.35
C GLU A 94 0.58 2.23 5.89
N VAL A 95 1.11 3.07 6.77
CA VAL A 95 2.33 2.76 7.52
C VAL A 95 2.21 3.34 8.92
N GLN A 96 2.55 2.50 9.90
CA GLN A 96 2.67 2.93 11.28
C GLN A 96 4.12 3.34 11.57
N VAL A 97 4.27 4.53 12.16
CA VAL A 97 5.55 4.98 12.71
C VAL A 97 5.38 5.18 14.19
N THR A 98 6.29 4.64 14.99
CA THR A 98 6.19 4.71 16.45
C THR A 98 7.39 5.45 17.03
N THR A 99 7.16 6.34 17.99
CA THR A 99 8.25 7.01 18.69
C THR A 99 9.02 5.98 19.52
N ARG A 100 10.33 6.16 19.65
CA ARG A 100 11.19 5.27 20.43
C ARG A 100 10.76 5.15 21.89
N CYS A 101 10.17 6.22 22.44
CA CYS A 101 9.89 6.35 23.85
C CYS A 101 8.42 6.68 24.08
N ASP A 102 7.79 5.98 25.02
CA ASP A 102 6.43 6.26 25.44
C ASP A 102 6.39 7.33 26.56
N VAL A 103 5.20 7.77 26.93
CA VAL A 103 4.90 8.64 28.06
C VAL A 103 5.53 8.08 29.34
N GLY A 104 6.23 8.95 30.08
CA GLY A 104 6.93 8.57 31.32
C GLY A 104 8.31 7.95 31.10
N GLN A 105 8.67 7.57 29.88
CA GLN A 105 10.02 7.08 29.57
C GLN A 105 10.99 8.24 29.34
N VAL A 106 12.18 8.11 29.93
CA VAL A 106 13.27 9.08 29.85
C VAL A 106 14.54 8.36 29.41
N ALA A 107 15.07 8.77 28.26
CA ALA A 107 16.37 8.40 27.73
C ALA A 107 16.84 9.49 26.75
N PRO A 108 18.11 9.49 26.32
CA PRO A 108 18.57 10.40 25.27
C PRO A 108 17.73 10.26 23.99
N GLY A 109 17.33 11.40 23.39
CA GLY A 109 16.44 11.43 22.22
C GLY A 109 14.96 11.25 22.55
N CYS A 110 14.60 11.15 23.83
CA CYS A 110 13.22 11.12 24.31
C CYS A 110 12.80 12.49 24.88
N ASP A 111 13.31 13.61 24.43
CA ASP A 111 12.97 14.94 24.98
C ASP A 111 12.28 15.84 23.94
N TYR A 112 12.05 15.30 22.75
CA TYR A 112 11.38 15.99 21.66
C TYR A 112 10.45 15.05 20.89
N ASP A 113 9.61 15.66 20.04
CA ASP A 113 8.65 14.99 19.18
C ASP A 113 9.10 15.14 17.71
N PRO A 114 9.65 14.09 17.07
CA PRO A 114 10.22 14.20 15.73
C PRO A 114 9.17 14.53 14.67
N HIS A 115 9.56 15.34 13.69
CA HIS A 115 8.83 15.43 12.43
C HIS A 115 9.13 14.21 11.58
N VAL A 116 8.09 13.60 11.03
CA VAL A 116 8.20 12.46 10.11
C VAL A 116 7.45 12.81 8.83
N LYS A 117 8.07 12.54 7.69
CA LYS A 117 7.49 12.78 6.37
C LYS A 117 7.51 11.49 5.56
N ALA A 118 6.42 11.28 4.84
CA ALA A 118 6.18 10.12 3.99
C ALA A 118 5.86 10.57 2.56
N GLN A 119 6.42 9.88 1.56
CA GLN A 119 6.22 10.20 0.16
C GLN A 119 6.03 8.94 -0.68
N LEU A 120 5.00 8.93 -1.52
CA LEU A 120 4.79 7.91 -2.54
C LEU A 120 5.40 8.36 -3.86
N ILE A 121 6.24 7.51 -4.45
CA ILE A 121 6.96 7.79 -5.69
C ILE A 121 6.79 6.62 -6.66
N LEU A 122 6.34 6.91 -7.88
CA LEU A 122 6.46 6.01 -9.03
C LEU A 122 7.80 6.26 -9.71
N THR A 123 8.65 5.25 -9.84
CA THR A 123 10.02 5.38 -10.38
C THR A 123 10.47 4.11 -11.10
N GLY A 124 11.57 4.17 -11.85
CA GLY A 124 12.27 2.97 -12.36
C GLY A 124 13.41 2.49 -11.45
N ASP A 125 13.89 3.34 -10.53
CA ASP A 125 15.04 3.05 -9.67
C ASP A 125 14.61 2.34 -8.37
N PRO A 126 15.11 1.12 -8.07
CA PRO A 126 14.84 0.44 -6.79
C PRO A 126 15.16 1.29 -5.56
N ASN A 127 16.15 2.17 -5.65
CA ASN A 127 16.57 3.06 -4.58
C ASN A 127 16.08 4.50 -4.77
N GLY A 128 15.14 4.71 -5.69
CA GLY A 128 14.56 6.02 -5.97
C GLY A 128 13.85 6.58 -4.74
N LYS A 129 14.49 7.54 -4.09
CA LYS A 129 14.06 8.16 -2.83
C LYS A 129 13.63 9.62 -2.99
N ASP A 130 13.96 10.24 -4.11
CA ASP A 130 13.77 11.67 -4.32
C ASP A 130 12.79 11.97 -5.45
N ALA A 131 11.98 13.01 -5.22
CA ALA A 131 11.00 13.54 -6.16
C ALA A 131 11.61 14.06 -7.48
N SER A 132 12.90 14.42 -7.47
CA SER A 132 13.60 15.10 -8.56
C SER A 132 14.41 14.16 -9.48
N GLY A 133 14.35 12.85 -9.25
CA GLY A 133 15.04 11.89 -10.11
C GLY A 133 14.45 11.89 -11.53
N PRO A 134 15.27 11.79 -12.60
CA PRO A 134 14.76 11.68 -13.96
C PRO A 134 13.86 10.44 -14.09
N GLY A 135 12.61 10.65 -14.51
CA GLY A 135 11.63 9.57 -14.67
C GLY A 135 10.93 9.13 -13.39
N ALA A 136 11.07 9.86 -12.28
CA ALA A 136 10.26 9.70 -11.08
C ALA A 136 9.02 10.62 -11.12
N LYS A 137 7.91 10.16 -10.53
CA LYS A 137 6.69 10.94 -10.33
C LYS A 137 6.25 10.79 -8.88
N VAL A 138 6.17 11.91 -8.15
CA VAL A 138 5.55 11.93 -6.83
C VAL A 138 4.04 11.77 -6.98
N LEU A 139 3.48 10.82 -6.25
CA LEU A 139 2.04 10.55 -6.23
C LEU A 139 1.36 11.31 -5.10
N ALA A 140 1.99 11.35 -3.92
CA ALA A 140 1.51 12.09 -2.76
C ALA A 140 2.63 12.28 -1.73
N THR A 141 2.45 13.23 -0.83
CA THR A 141 3.34 13.46 0.31
C THR A 141 2.50 13.81 1.53
N GLN A 142 2.86 13.27 2.69
CA GLN A 142 2.26 13.56 3.99
C GLN A 142 3.36 13.86 5.00
N SER A 143 3.08 14.72 5.96
CA SER A 143 4.01 15.08 7.03
C SER A 143 3.24 15.20 8.32
N THR A 144 3.80 14.69 9.41
CA THR A 144 3.24 14.88 10.75
C THR A 144 4.37 15.05 11.77
N GLN A 145 4.03 15.53 12.95
CA GLN A 145 4.88 15.44 14.13
C GLN A 145 4.42 14.25 14.94
N CYS A 146 5.35 13.37 15.32
CA CYS A 146 5.06 12.20 16.11
C CYS A 146 5.39 12.46 17.57
N SER A 147 4.34 12.74 18.35
CA SER A 147 4.52 13.05 19.75
C SER A 147 4.63 11.81 20.62
N LYS A 148 5.29 11.92 21.77
CA LYS A 148 5.21 10.88 22.80
C LYS A 148 3.78 10.57 23.23
N ALA A 149 2.92 11.59 23.29
CA ALA A 149 1.53 11.42 23.66
C ALA A 149 0.79 10.55 22.63
N GLU A 150 1.07 10.80 21.35
CA GLU A 150 0.60 10.06 20.17
C GLU A 150 1.66 9.04 19.71
N HIS A 151 2.18 8.26 20.67
CA HIS A 151 3.36 7.38 20.49
C HIS A 151 3.36 6.53 19.20
N HIS A 152 2.21 6.04 18.74
CA HIS A 152 2.08 5.53 17.36
C HIS A 152 1.40 6.59 16.48
N CYS A 153 2.01 6.88 15.34
CA CYS A 153 1.50 7.72 14.26
C CYS A 153 1.12 6.87 13.05
N MET A 154 0.13 7.33 12.31
CA MET A 154 -0.28 6.70 11.05
C MET A 154 -0.10 7.66 9.88
N PHE A 155 0.47 7.14 8.80
CA PHE A 155 0.34 7.75 7.47
C PHE A 155 -0.57 6.87 6.64
N VAL A 156 -1.64 7.46 6.11
CA VAL A 156 -2.62 6.74 5.29
C VAL A 156 -2.83 7.50 4.00
N PHE A 157 -2.32 6.95 2.91
CA PHE A 157 -2.42 7.50 1.57
C PHE A 157 -3.71 7.01 0.92
N ARG A 158 -4.69 7.91 0.83
CA ARG A 158 -6.05 7.58 0.40
C ARG A 158 -6.19 7.69 -1.12
N PRO A 159 -7.07 6.90 -1.76
CA PRO A 159 -7.28 6.93 -3.20
C PRO A 159 -7.48 8.32 -3.79
N GLY A 160 -8.26 9.17 -3.11
CA GLY A 160 -8.52 10.54 -3.57
C GLY A 160 -7.28 11.45 -3.60
N GLN A 161 -6.20 11.06 -2.91
CA GLN A 161 -4.96 11.83 -2.81
C GLN A 161 -3.87 11.33 -3.78
N THR A 162 -3.93 10.06 -4.17
CA THR A 162 -2.85 9.36 -4.89
C THR A 162 -3.19 8.95 -6.31
N SER A 163 -4.45 9.15 -6.72
CA SER A 163 -4.92 8.76 -8.04
C SER A 163 -4.45 9.77 -9.10
N THR A 164 -3.70 9.30 -10.08
CA THR A 164 -3.16 10.15 -11.16
C THR A 164 -3.22 9.44 -12.52
N GLY A 165 -3.45 10.23 -13.57
CA GLY A 165 -3.14 9.82 -14.93
C GLY A 165 -1.63 9.68 -15.12
N LEU A 166 -1.24 8.71 -15.93
CA LEU A 166 0.16 8.43 -16.25
C LEU A 166 0.49 8.93 -17.66
N ASP A 167 1.44 9.86 -17.73
CA ASP A 167 2.13 10.19 -18.97
C ASP A 167 3.23 9.15 -19.25
N ARG A 168 3.90 9.28 -20.39
CA ARG A 168 5.04 8.40 -20.71
C ARG A 168 6.18 8.61 -19.71
N LEU A 169 6.44 7.59 -18.89
CA LEU A 169 7.60 7.52 -18.00
C LEU A 169 8.66 6.56 -18.56
N PRO A 170 9.97 6.82 -18.36
CA PRO A 170 11.03 5.95 -18.83
C PRO A 170 10.91 4.50 -18.34
N CYS A 171 10.44 4.29 -17.09
CA CYS A 171 10.29 2.95 -16.52
C CYS A 171 9.24 2.09 -17.23
N MET A 172 8.28 2.70 -17.95
CA MET A 172 7.23 1.97 -18.66
C MET A 172 7.78 1.26 -19.90
N ALA A 173 8.80 1.85 -20.55
CA ALA A 173 9.37 1.29 -21.78
C ALA A 173 10.08 -0.05 -21.52
N ASN A 174 10.55 -0.27 -20.29
CA ASN A 174 11.33 -1.44 -19.90
C ASN A 174 10.61 -2.31 -18.86
N ASP A 175 9.31 -2.06 -18.64
CA ASP A 175 8.49 -2.70 -17.60
C ASP A 175 9.21 -2.76 -16.23
N SER A 176 9.87 -1.66 -15.87
CA SER A 176 10.73 -1.54 -14.68
C SER A 176 10.15 -0.61 -13.62
N CYS A 177 8.92 -0.14 -13.84
CA CYS A 177 8.26 0.74 -12.90
C CYS A 177 8.05 0.05 -11.55
N ARG A 178 8.18 0.84 -10.49
CA ARG A 178 7.93 0.45 -9.11
C ARG A 178 7.29 1.60 -8.36
N VAL A 179 6.63 1.28 -7.27
CA VAL A 179 6.14 2.29 -6.32
C VAL A 179 6.92 2.15 -5.03
N ASN A 180 7.55 3.23 -4.60
CA ASN A 180 8.25 3.33 -3.32
C ASN A 180 7.45 4.20 -2.37
N LEU A 181 7.25 3.73 -1.13
CA LEU A 181 6.90 4.59 -0.01
C LEU A 181 8.19 4.96 0.73
N VAL A 182 8.52 6.25 0.75
CA VAL A 182 9.77 6.77 1.29
C VAL A 182 9.49 7.52 2.58
N LEU A 183 10.25 7.24 3.63
CA LEU A 183 10.16 7.89 4.94
C LEU A 183 11.47 8.61 5.30
N TRP A 184 11.36 9.72 6.03
CA TRP A 184 12.47 10.40 6.70
C TRP A 184 11.99 11.18 7.93
N ALA A 185 12.88 11.35 8.90
CA ALA A 185 12.58 12.00 10.16
C ALA A 185 13.63 13.04 10.56
N TRP A 186 13.20 14.10 11.26
CA TRP A 186 14.10 15.12 11.79
C TRP A 186 13.53 15.87 12.99
N HIS A 187 14.41 16.45 13.79
CA HIS A 187 14.11 17.42 14.84
C HIS A 187 15.36 18.28 15.13
N PRO A 188 15.27 19.60 15.35
CA PRO A 188 16.45 20.45 15.63
C PRO A 188 17.30 19.97 16.82
N ASP A 189 16.66 19.38 17.83
CA ASP A 189 17.33 18.87 19.03
C ASP A 189 17.87 17.44 18.90
N ALA A 190 17.71 16.81 17.73
CA ALA A 190 18.23 15.47 17.50
C ALA A 190 19.76 15.41 17.67
N ARG A 191 20.25 14.29 18.18
CA ARG A 191 21.68 14.08 18.39
C ARG A 191 22.40 13.87 17.06
N SER A 192 23.59 14.45 16.93
CA SER A 192 24.40 14.34 15.71
C SER A 192 25.13 13.00 15.56
N ASP A 193 25.08 12.15 16.58
CA ASP A 193 25.69 10.81 16.58
C ASP A 193 24.83 9.75 15.86
N GLY A 194 23.62 10.12 15.41
CA GLY A 194 22.73 9.26 14.64
C GLY A 194 22.02 8.18 15.48
N GLN A 195 22.04 8.29 16.81
CA GLN A 195 21.41 7.30 17.70
C GLN A 195 19.91 7.55 17.96
N ASP A 196 19.39 8.68 17.49
CA ASP A 196 17.97 9.00 17.60
C ASP A 196 17.21 8.39 16.41
N GLU A 197 16.13 7.68 16.72
CA GLU A 197 15.40 6.89 15.73
C GLU A 197 13.90 6.95 16.03
N VAL A 198 13.10 6.86 14.97
CA VAL A 198 11.69 6.44 15.04
C VAL A 198 11.56 5.04 14.46
N LEU A 199 10.58 4.29 14.94
CA LEU A 199 10.34 2.91 14.53
C LEU A 199 9.37 2.90 13.36
N VAL A 200 9.65 2.11 12.33
CA VAL A 200 8.68 1.80 11.27
C VAL A 200 8.07 0.45 11.64
N GLY A 201 6.88 0.49 12.23
CA GLY A 201 6.32 -0.62 12.98
C GLY A 201 5.66 -0.20 14.30
N GLY A 202 5.29 -1.17 15.12
CA GLY A 202 4.86 -1.00 16.52
C GLY A 202 5.94 -1.40 17.53
N ASN A 203 5.68 -1.08 18.79
CA ASN A 203 6.36 -1.64 19.96
C ASN A 203 5.39 -1.69 21.14
N ASP A 204 5.25 -2.84 21.78
CA ASP A 204 4.40 -3.01 22.96
C ASP A 204 5.09 -2.50 24.24
N HIS A 205 5.44 -1.21 24.25
CA HIS A 205 5.85 -0.41 25.40
C HIS A 205 7.25 -0.61 26.02
N ASP A 206 8.15 -1.39 25.41
CA ASP A 206 9.46 -1.72 26.01
C ASP A 206 10.65 -1.69 25.05
N PHE A 207 10.56 -0.97 23.93
CA PHE A 207 11.65 -0.88 22.94
C PHE A 207 12.99 -0.48 23.56
N LEU A 208 12.99 0.43 24.55
CA LEU A 208 14.21 0.83 25.26
C LEU A 208 14.91 -0.31 26.03
N GLN A 209 14.21 -1.41 26.30
CA GLN A 209 14.73 -2.57 27.01
C GLN A 209 15.03 -3.75 26.06
N ASN A 210 14.15 -4.01 25.09
CA ASN A 210 14.22 -5.22 24.27
C ASN A 210 14.68 -4.96 22.81
N HIS A 211 14.69 -3.70 22.37
CA HIS A 211 15.00 -3.30 20.98
C HIS A 211 14.15 -4.01 19.91
N LYS A 212 12.93 -4.43 20.25
CA LYS A 212 12.02 -5.13 19.35
C LYS A 212 11.08 -4.16 18.65
N VAL A 213 11.07 -4.22 17.32
CA VAL A 213 10.06 -3.57 16.48
C VAL A 213 9.14 -4.64 15.89
N GLU A 214 7.86 -4.45 16.11
CA GLU A 214 6.78 -5.28 15.57
C GLU A 214 6.43 -4.78 14.18
N GLY A 215 6.56 -5.66 13.18
CA GLY A 215 6.16 -5.37 11.81
C GLY A 215 4.71 -5.76 11.57
N ASP A 216 4.35 -5.92 10.30
CA ASP A 216 3.00 -6.32 9.88
C ASP A 216 1.92 -5.31 10.30
N VAL A 217 2.28 -4.02 10.21
CA VAL A 217 1.39 -2.90 10.54
C VAL A 217 1.33 -1.88 9.40
N SER A 218 1.82 -2.27 8.23
CA SER A 218 1.96 -1.42 7.05
C SER A 218 1.63 -2.20 5.79
N ARG A 219 1.03 -1.53 4.81
CA ARG A 219 0.70 -2.13 3.52
C ARG A 219 0.80 -1.11 2.40
N LEU A 220 1.27 -1.54 1.23
CA LEU A 220 1.36 -0.74 0.01
C LEU A 220 0.67 -1.49 -1.13
N MET A 221 -0.32 -0.84 -1.73
CA MET A 221 -1.24 -1.42 -2.71
C MET A 221 -1.37 -0.50 -3.91
N ALA A 222 -1.75 -1.06 -5.06
CA ALA A 222 -2.05 -0.26 -6.24
C ALA A 222 -3.19 -0.82 -7.08
N VAL A 223 -3.90 0.08 -7.75
CA VAL A 223 -4.90 -0.23 -8.78
C VAL A 223 -4.54 0.54 -10.05
N ARG A 224 -4.40 -0.19 -11.15
CA ARG A 224 -4.28 0.37 -12.50
C ARG A 224 -5.61 0.24 -13.23
N GLU A 225 -6.04 1.33 -13.81
CA GLU A 225 -7.21 1.40 -14.68
C GLU A 225 -6.79 1.85 -16.09
N ARG A 226 -7.22 1.12 -17.11
CA ARG A 226 -6.98 1.42 -18.53
C ARG A 226 -8.31 1.55 -19.26
N GLY A 227 -8.59 2.75 -19.76
CA GLY A 227 -9.82 3.02 -20.51
C GLY A 227 -11.12 2.86 -19.69
N VAL A 228 -11.04 2.94 -18.36
CA VAL A 228 -12.16 2.80 -17.42
C VAL A 228 -12.86 4.14 -17.20
N ARG A 229 -14.16 4.17 -17.44
CA ARG A 229 -15.03 5.36 -17.32
C ARG A 229 -15.71 5.42 -15.96
N ALA A 230 -16.33 6.55 -15.64
CA ALA A 230 -17.01 6.73 -14.36
C ALA A 230 -18.11 5.68 -14.14
N GLN A 231 -18.89 5.35 -15.17
CA GLN A 231 -19.96 4.33 -15.09
C GLN A 231 -19.46 2.90 -14.85
N ASP A 232 -18.17 2.64 -15.06
CA ASP A 232 -17.57 1.32 -14.85
C ASP A 232 -17.23 1.08 -13.37
N ARG A 233 -17.38 2.11 -12.51
CA ARG A 233 -17.09 2.09 -11.08
C ARG A 233 -18.42 2.09 -10.31
N ASP A 234 -18.74 1.01 -9.61
CA ASP A 234 -19.83 1.00 -8.62
C ASP A 234 -19.26 1.50 -7.30
N VAL A 235 -19.52 2.79 -6.99
CA VAL A 235 -19.05 3.44 -5.76
C VAL A 235 -20.18 3.46 -4.75
N ARG A 236 -19.93 2.91 -3.56
CA ARG A 236 -20.90 2.92 -2.46
C ARG A 236 -20.25 3.43 -1.20
N GLU A 237 -20.98 4.26 -0.47
CA GLU A 237 -20.57 4.77 0.82
C GLU A 237 -21.61 4.42 1.88
N THR A 238 -21.15 4.10 3.07
CA THR A 238 -21.99 3.80 4.22
C THR A 238 -21.43 4.53 5.43
N SER A 239 -22.21 5.44 5.98
CA SER A 239 -22.01 6.06 7.28
C SER A 239 -23.05 5.52 8.27
N GLY A 240 -22.78 5.65 9.56
CA GLY A 240 -23.76 5.32 10.59
C GLY A 240 -24.48 6.56 11.11
N SER A 241 -25.24 6.39 12.18
CA SER A 241 -25.83 7.50 12.94
C SER A 241 -25.45 7.39 14.41
N GLY A 242 -25.41 8.54 15.08
CA GLY A 242 -25.12 8.63 16.51
C GLY A 242 -23.70 8.22 16.87
N THR A 243 -23.56 7.69 18.08
CA THR A 243 -22.27 7.37 18.71
C THR A 243 -22.28 5.94 19.20
N MET A 244 -21.16 5.24 19.04
CA MET A 244 -20.92 3.90 19.59
C MET A 244 -19.86 3.96 20.68
N SER A 245 -20.01 3.14 21.72
CA SER A 245 -18.99 2.95 22.75
C SER A 245 -18.18 1.70 22.42
N VAL A 246 -16.87 1.82 22.31
CA VAL A 246 -15.92 0.70 22.15
C VAL A 246 -15.18 0.52 23.46
N ASN A 247 -15.16 -0.69 24.01
CA ASN A 247 -14.51 -0.94 25.29
C ASN A 247 -12.99 -0.97 25.15
N THR A 248 -12.28 -0.52 26.18
CA THR A 248 -10.81 -0.48 26.24
C THR A 248 -10.16 -1.80 26.67
N THR A 249 -10.84 -2.92 26.39
CA THR A 249 -10.44 -4.27 26.81
C THR A 249 -9.60 -5.02 25.76
N ALA A 250 -9.14 -4.31 24.73
CA ALA A 250 -8.53 -4.86 23.51
C ALA A 250 -9.43 -5.84 22.73
N ARG A 251 -10.72 -5.95 23.07
CA ARG A 251 -11.67 -6.78 22.32
C ARG A 251 -12.00 -6.13 20.98
N ALA A 252 -12.06 -6.95 19.94
CA ALA A 252 -12.52 -6.57 18.61
C ALA A 252 -14.02 -6.24 18.61
N GLU A 253 -14.37 -5.06 18.09
CA GLU A 253 -15.75 -4.59 17.93
C GLU A 253 -15.94 -4.02 16.51
N VAL A 254 -17.02 -4.41 15.82
CA VAL A 254 -17.34 -3.84 14.50
C VAL A 254 -17.90 -2.43 14.67
N VAL A 255 -17.20 -1.42 14.15
CA VAL A 255 -17.65 -0.02 14.22
C VAL A 255 -18.44 0.40 12.99
N TYR A 256 -18.09 -0.14 11.82
CA TYR A 256 -18.85 0.03 10.57
C TYR A 256 -18.94 -1.29 9.82
N SER A 257 -20.06 -1.51 9.15
CA SER A 257 -20.23 -2.65 8.24
C SER A 257 -20.96 -2.18 6.98
N GLN A 258 -20.37 -2.46 5.83
CA GLN A 258 -20.97 -2.20 4.53
C GLN A 258 -21.21 -3.52 3.80
N ARG A 259 -22.48 -3.83 3.50
CA ARG A 259 -22.82 -4.99 2.68
C ARG A 259 -22.34 -4.78 1.24
N LEU A 260 -21.50 -5.67 0.75
CA LEU A 260 -21.09 -5.69 -0.66
C LEU A 260 -22.17 -6.33 -1.53
N THR A 261 -22.71 -7.46 -1.06
CA THR A 261 -23.63 -8.33 -1.80
C THR A 261 -24.54 -9.09 -0.84
N SER A 262 -25.70 -9.54 -1.34
CA SER A 262 -26.58 -10.49 -0.64
C SER A 262 -26.57 -11.89 -1.25
N SER A 263 -26.03 -12.06 -2.46
CA SER A 263 -26.07 -13.31 -3.23
C SER A 263 -24.70 -13.94 -3.43
N GLY A 264 -23.63 -13.16 -3.36
CA GLY A 264 -22.27 -13.62 -3.55
C GLY A 264 -21.40 -12.64 -4.31
N LEU A 265 -20.10 -12.94 -4.39
CA LEU A 265 -19.10 -12.24 -5.19
C LEU A 265 -18.56 -13.18 -6.27
N GLU A 266 -18.36 -12.62 -7.47
CA GLU A 266 -17.93 -13.37 -8.64
C GLU A 266 -16.40 -13.35 -8.81
N PRO A 267 -15.78 -14.40 -9.36
CA PRO A 267 -14.36 -14.37 -9.72
C PRO A 267 -14.03 -13.23 -10.68
N GLY A 268 -12.95 -12.51 -10.40
CA GLY A 268 -12.48 -11.36 -11.17
C GLY A 268 -13.00 -10.01 -10.68
N GLU A 269 -13.97 -9.99 -9.77
CA GLU A 269 -14.37 -8.74 -9.13
C GLU A 269 -13.22 -8.13 -8.32
N GLN A 270 -13.08 -6.82 -8.40
CA GLN A 270 -12.00 -6.07 -7.73
C GLN A 270 -12.60 -4.94 -6.91
N PHE A 271 -12.02 -4.70 -5.75
CA PHE A 271 -12.49 -3.72 -4.79
C PHE A 271 -11.33 -2.86 -4.30
N LEU A 272 -11.60 -1.57 -4.18
CA LEU A 272 -10.80 -0.60 -3.45
C LEU A 272 -11.67 -0.06 -2.32
N ILE A 273 -11.16 -0.14 -1.10
CA ILE A 273 -11.86 0.24 0.12
C ILE A 273 -11.13 1.43 0.75
N GLU A 274 -11.90 2.40 1.20
CA GLU A 274 -11.48 3.49 2.07
C GLU A 274 -12.43 3.53 3.27
N ALA A 275 -11.90 3.71 4.48
CA ALA A 275 -12.71 3.94 5.65
C ALA A 275 -12.16 5.09 6.49
N GLU A 276 -13.05 5.75 7.21
CA GLU A 276 -12.76 6.80 8.16
C GLU A 276 -13.52 6.53 9.46
N VAL A 277 -12.81 6.62 10.59
CA VAL A 277 -13.37 6.46 11.93
C VAL A 277 -13.04 7.70 12.73
N GLN A 278 -14.08 8.40 13.19
CA GLN A 278 -13.95 9.54 14.09
C GLN A 278 -14.16 9.09 15.52
N THR A 279 -13.19 9.40 16.38
CA THR A 279 -13.10 8.86 17.73
C THR A 279 -12.87 9.99 18.74
N ASP A 280 -13.65 10.02 19.82
CA ASP A 280 -13.41 10.90 20.97
C ASP A 280 -12.98 10.07 22.18
N VAL A 281 -11.89 10.49 22.82
CA VAL A 281 -11.39 9.89 24.07
C VAL A 281 -11.34 10.91 25.21
N GLY A 282 -11.60 10.44 26.43
CA GLY A 282 -11.48 11.25 27.66
C GLY A 282 -10.09 11.23 28.29
N GLY A 283 -9.13 10.55 27.65
CA GLY A 283 -7.76 10.35 28.11
C GLY A 283 -6.97 9.56 27.08
N ARG A 284 -5.69 9.31 27.33
CA ARG A 284 -4.82 8.61 26.37
C ARG A 284 -5.27 7.16 26.16
N VAL A 285 -5.53 6.78 24.91
CA VAL A 285 -6.00 5.44 24.54
C VAL A 285 -5.37 5.00 23.22
N ARG A 286 -4.91 3.74 23.15
CA ARG A 286 -4.58 3.08 21.89
C ARG A 286 -5.87 2.72 21.17
N PHE A 287 -6.06 3.27 19.97
CA PHE A 287 -7.18 2.92 19.11
C PHE A 287 -6.63 2.37 17.80
N SER A 288 -6.85 1.08 17.57
CA SER A 288 -6.43 0.38 16.36
C SER A 288 -7.65 -0.03 15.55
N THR A 289 -7.50 -0.04 14.23
CA THR A 289 -8.54 -0.52 13.33
C THR A 289 -7.97 -1.52 12.32
N GLU A 290 -8.87 -2.29 11.74
CA GLU A 290 -8.59 -3.27 10.69
C GLU A 290 -9.77 -3.28 9.71
N LEU A 291 -9.49 -3.52 8.43
CA LEU A 291 -10.53 -3.82 7.44
C LEU A 291 -10.62 -5.33 7.27
N MET A 292 -11.84 -5.87 7.30
CA MET A 292 -12.10 -7.30 7.18
C MET A 292 -13.17 -7.58 6.13
N LEU A 293 -13.03 -8.67 5.39
CA LEU A 293 -14.09 -9.25 4.57
C LEU A 293 -14.79 -10.32 5.39
N ALA A 294 -16.11 -10.21 5.58
CA ALA A 294 -16.83 -11.12 6.47
C ALA A 294 -18.23 -11.52 5.96
N PRO A 295 -18.74 -12.71 6.33
CA PRO A 295 -20.07 -13.16 5.93
C PRO A 295 -21.22 -12.47 6.70
N GLY A 296 -20.94 -11.92 7.89
CA GLY A 296 -21.89 -11.22 8.74
C GLY A 296 -21.48 -9.78 9.08
N PRO A 297 -22.45 -8.90 9.38
CA PRO A 297 -22.17 -7.50 9.70
C PRO A 297 -21.56 -7.27 11.09
N GLU A 298 -21.60 -8.26 11.97
CA GLU A 298 -21.08 -8.20 13.35
C GLU A 298 -19.80 -9.05 13.54
N ASP A 299 -19.33 -9.67 12.46
CA ASP A 299 -18.16 -10.55 12.50
C ASP A 299 -16.88 -9.72 12.63
N ALA A 300 -16.10 -9.98 13.68
CA ALA A 300 -14.93 -9.20 14.07
C ALA A 300 -13.67 -10.06 14.31
N ASP A 301 -13.67 -11.33 13.88
CA ASP A 301 -12.67 -12.33 14.26
C ASP A 301 -11.47 -12.45 13.30
N GLY A 302 -11.37 -11.56 12.29
CA GLY A 302 -10.16 -11.39 11.46
C GLY A 302 -9.79 -12.60 10.61
N ARG A 303 -10.73 -13.50 10.32
CA ARG A 303 -10.42 -14.72 9.57
C ARG A 303 -9.97 -14.41 8.14
N ALA A 304 -8.93 -15.12 7.72
CA ALA A 304 -8.51 -15.16 6.33
C ALA A 304 -9.66 -15.68 5.44
N VAL A 305 -9.84 -15.07 4.28
CA VAL A 305 -10.80 -15.52 3.26
C VAL A 305 -10.01 -16.07 2.06
N ASP A 306 -9.94 -17.40 1.94
CA ASP A 306 -9.11 -18.08 0.94
C ASP A 306 -9.55 -17.86 -0.51
N GLU A 307 -10.76 -17.34 -0.73
CA GLU A 307 -11.34 -17.06 -2.04
C GLU A 307 -10.94 -15.70 -2.61
N VAL A 308 -10.25 -14.86 -1.82
CA VAL A 308 -9.81 -13.53 -2.23
C VAL A 308 -8.31 -13.34 -2.05
N THR A 309 -7.74 -12.41 -2.82
CA THR A 309 -6.36 -11.95 -2.69
C THR A 309 -6.35 -10.45 -2.43
N PRO A 310 -5.73 -9.97 -1.34
CA PRO A 310 -5.09 -10.75 -0.28
C PRO A 310 -6.15 -11.40 0.63
N LYS A 311 -5.77 -12.46 1.36
CA LYS A 311 -6.72 -13.20 2.23
C LYS A 311 -7.15 -12.40 3.47
N HIS A 312 -6.30 -11.47 3.91
CA HIS A 312 -6.57 -10.46 4.93
C HIS A 312 -6.58 -9.10 4.26
N LEU A 313 -7.60 -8.26 4.47
CA LEU A 313 -7.73 -7.02 3.69
C LEU A 313 -6.75 -5.92 4.11
N GLY A 314 -6.50 -5.74 5.40
CA GLY A 314 -5.57 -4.73 5.91
C GLY A 314 -4.96 -5.15 7.24
N GLU A 315 -3.98 -4.38 7.69
CA GLU A 315 -3.28 -4.69 8.93
C GLU A 315 -4.01 -4.11 10.13
N GLN A 316 -3.85 -4.74 11.30
CA GLN A 316 -4.27 -4.13 12.54
C GLN A 316 -3.21 -3.10 12.99
N ASN A 317 -3.52 -1.83 12.79
CA ASN A 317 -2.64 -0.73 13.21
C ASN A 317 -3.47 0.45 13.72
N GLY A 318 -2.81 1.50 14.19
CA GLY A 318 -3.47 2.74 14.55
C GLY A 318 -2.58 3.64 15.39
N PHE A 319 -3.20 4.48 16.20
CA PHE A 319 -2.48 5.50 16.95
C PHE A 319 -2.93 5.63 18.40
N ASN A 320 -2.16 6.37 19.18
CA ASN A 320 -2.55 6.76 20.53
C ASN A 320 -3.35 8.07 20.47
N CYS A 321 -4.65 7.96 20.71
CA CYS A 321 -5.58 9.06 20.83
C CYS A 321 -5.41 9.76 22.18
N THR A 322 -5.36 11.09 22.20
CA THR A 322 -5.40 11.88 23.44
C THR A 322 -6.65 12.76 23.57
N SER A 323 -7.37 12.97 22.48
CA SER A 323 -8.61 13.75 22.42
C SER A 323 -9.52 13.27 21.28
N ARG A 324 -9.95 14.17 20.38
CA ARG A 324 -10.61 13.78 19.15
C ARG A 324 -9.59 13.36 18.11
N CYS A 325 -9.86 12.27 17.41
CA CYS A 325 -8.96 11.75 16.41
C CYS A 325 -9.68 11.13 15.21
N THR A 326 -9.00 11.12 14.08
CA THR A 326 -9.49 10.51 12.84
C THR A 326 -8.56 9.38 12.43
N THR A 327 -9.10 8.16 12.33
CA THR A 327 -8.40 7.02 11.75
C THR A 327 -8.86 6.82 10.33
N HIS A 328 -7.92 6.71 9.40
CA HIS A 328 -8.22 6.27 8.03
C HIS A 328 -7.74 4.84 7.82
N LYS A 329 -8.42 4.11 6.95
CA LYS A 329 -8.01 2.78 6.49
C LYS A 329 -8.21 2.65 5.00
N VAL A 330 -7.34 1.88 4.38
CA VAL A 330 -7.42 1.57 2.95
C VAL A 330 -7.11 0.10 2.75
N ALA A 331 -7.78 -0.53 1.80
CA ALA A 331 -7.50 -1.89 1.41
C ALA A 331 -7.86 -2.09 -0.06
N VAL A 332 -7.29 -3.11 -0.68
CA VAL A 332 -7.69 -3.59 -1.98
C VAL A 332 -7.86 -5.09 -1.93
N PHE A 333 -8.82 -5.65 -2.64
CA PHE A 333 -8.85 -7.09 -2.89
C PHE A 333 -9.45 -7.46 -4.23
N ARG A 334 -9.11 -8.66 -4.70
CA ARG A 334 -9.73 -9.32 -5.84
C ARG A 334 -10.35 -10.63 -5.39
N VAL A 335 -11.49 -10.96 -5.96
CA VAL A 335 -12.13 -12.26 -5.82
C VAL A 335 -11.51 -13.24 -6.81
N ASP A 336 -10.86 -14.29 -6.32
CA ASP A 336 -10.23 -15.32 -7.15
C ASP A 336 -11.14 -16.52 -7.37
N ARG A 337 -11.97 -16.84 -6.36
CA ARG A 337 -12.95 -17.93 -6.39
C ARG A 337 -14.32 -17.41 -5.95
N PRO A 338 -15.43 -18.00 -6.42
CA PRO A 338 -16.75 -17.50 -6.12
C PRO A 338 -17.04 -17.58 -4.62
N LEU A 339 -17.60 -16.50 -4.08
CA LEU A 339 -18.09 -16.43 -2.72
C LEU A 339 -19.62 -16.43 -2.74
N SER A 340 -20.27 -17.31 -2.00
CA SER A 340 -21.74 -17.39 -1.96
C SER A 340 -22.31 -16.62 -0.77
N GLY A 341 -23.55 -16.16 -0.90
CA GLY A 341 -24.30 -15.54 0.21
C GLY A 341 -23.98 -14.07 0.44
N SER A 342 -24.25 -13.58 1.65
CA SER A 342 -23.99 -12.19 2.00
C SER A 342 -22.53 -11.99 2.38
N TRP A 343 -21.95 -10.88 1.92
CA TRP A 343 -20.58 -10.49 2.28
C TRP A 343 -20.53 -9.00 2.58
N PHE A 344 -19.69 -8.65 3.54
CA PHE A 344 -19.54 -7.32 4.11
C PHE A 344 -18.08 -6.93 4.18
N VAL A 345 -17.83 -5.63 4.05
CA VAL A 345 -16.59 -5.02 4.52
C VAL A 345 -16.86 -4.46 5.91
N ASN A 346 -16.18 -4.99 6.90
CA ASN A 346 -16.26 -4.54 8.28
C ASN A 346 -15.02 -3.71 8.63
N VAL A 347 -15.24 -2.57 9.28
CA VAL A 347 -14.18 -1.86 10.01
C VAL A 347 -14.26 -2.33 11.44
N VAL A 348 -13.22 -3.00 11.90
CA VAL A 348 -13.12 -3.53 13.25
C VAL A 348 -12.18 -2.65 14.04
N ALA A 349 -12.58 -2.27 15.24
CA ALA A 349 -11.76 -1.50 16.16
C ALA A 349 -11.35 -2.37 17.36
N LYS A 350 -10.12 -2.18 17.83
CA LYS A 350 -9.69 -2.59 19.17
C LYS A 350 -9.17 -1.37 19.90
N SER A 351 -9.60 -1.23 21.15
CA SER A 351 -9.17 -0.14 22.01
C SER A 351 -8.54 -0.67 23.29
N GLU A 352 -7.46 -0.05 23.72
CA GLU A 352 -6.72 -0.42 24.93
C GLU A 352 -6.16 0.83 25.60
N VAL A 353 -6.14 0.86 26.93
CA VAL A 353 -5.51 1.96 27.66
C VAL A 353 -4.12 1.55 28.12
N PRO A 354 -3.05 2.13 27.56
CA PRO A 354 -1.71 1.88 28.05
C PRO A 354 -1.60 2.28 29.53
N GLY A 355 -1.36 1.31 30.42
CA GLY A 355 -1.20 1.57 31.86
C GLY A 355 -2.49 1.71 32.69
N GLY A 356 -3.67 1.43 32.11
CA GLY A 356 -4.97 1.45 32.81
C GLY A 356 -5.65 2.83 32.90
N GLY A 357 -6.99 2.84 33.00
CA GLY A 357 -7.85 4.04 32.92
C GLY A 357 -8.83 3.98 31.75
N SER A 358 -9.85 4.85 31.69
CA SER A 358 -11.03 4.87 30.76
C SER A 358 -11.68 3.51 30.44
N THR A 359 -12.98 3.33 30.72
CA THR A 359 -13.68 2.07 30.39
C THR A 359 -14.06 1.93 28.92
N SER A 360 -14.09 3.05 28.18
CA SER A 360 -14.53 3.06 26.79
C SER A 360 -14.05 4.28 26.00
N VAL A 361 -14.19 4.16 24.69
CA VAL A 361 -13.93 5.17 23.67
C VAL A 361 -15.22 5.43 22.90
N ARG A 362 -15.48 6.67 22.53
CA ARG A 362 -16.66 7.01 21.72
C ARG A 362 -16.30 7.10 20.25
N VAL A 363 -16.99 6.35 19.41
CA VAL A 363 -16.90 6.45 17.95
C VAL A 363 -18.10 7.25 17.43
N ASN A 364 -17.85 8.34 16.72
CA ASN A 364 -18.87 9.19 16.11
C ASN A 364 -19.25 8.64 14.73
N LYS A 365 -20.26 7.77 14.68
CA LYS A 365 -20.64 7.04 13.47
C LYS A 365 -21.17 7.91 12.33
N ALA A 366 -21.67 9.10 12.66
CA ALA A 366 -22.16 10.08 11.70
C ALA A 366 -21.05 10.84 10.95
N GLU A 367 -19.82 10.79 11.46
CA GLU A 367 -18.69 11.55 10.92
C GLU A 367 -17.60 10.68 10.30
N GLY A 368 -17.79 9.36 10.31
CA GLY A 368 -16.95 8.42 9.58
C GLY A 368 -17.75 7.67 8.52
N PHE A 369 -17.04 6.85 7.74
CA PHE A 369 -17.63 6.12 6.62
C PHE A 369 -16.84 4.85 6.28
N VAL A 370 -17.49 3.97 5.53
CA VAL A 370 -16.86 2.94 4.70
C VAL A 370 -17.27 3.20 3.27
N ARG A 371 -16.30 3.34 2.37
CA ARG A 371 -16.48 3.57 0.96
C ARG A 371 -15.82 2.44 0.18
N THR A 372 -16.57 1.84 -0.74
CA THR A 372 -16.07 0.85 -1.68
C THR A 372 -16.17 1.39 -3.09
N THR A 373 -15.14 1.11 -3.90
CA THR A 373 -15.19 1.19 -5.36
C THR A 373 -15.06 -0.22 -5.89
N ARG A 374 -16.10 -0.69 -6.58
CA ARG A 374 -16.16 -2.02 -7.19
C ARG A 374 -15.99 -1.93 -8.69
N TRP A 375 -15.15 -2.80 -9.23
CA TRP A 375 -15.04 -3.10 -10.66
C TRP A 375 -15.55 -4.52 -10.91
N GLY A 376 -16.52 -4.64 -11.80
CA GLY A 376 -17.11 -5.94 -12.14
C GLY A 376 -16.13 -6.88 -12.86
N ALA A 377 -16.39 -8.18 -12.76
CA ALA A 377 -15.54 -9.24 -13.30
C ALA A 377 -15.22 -9.10 -14.80
N GLN A 378 -16.11 -8.48 -15.57
CA GLN A 378 -15.90 -8.21 -17.00
C GLN A 378 -14.71 -7.26 -17.28
N LEU A 379 -14.27 -6.47 -16.30
CA LEU A 379 -13.14 -5.55 -16.43
C LEU A 379 -11.79 -6.21 -16.09
N ALA A 380 -11.84 -7.42 -15.54
CA ALA A 380 -10.68 -8.24 -15.19
C ALA A 380 -10.36 -9.30 -16.25
N LYS A 381 -11.10 -9.34 -17.35
CA LYS A 381 -10.89 -10.25 -18.48
C LYS A 381 -9.97 -9.64 -19.51
#